data_AF-A0A7C0ZUZ6-F1
#
_entry.id   AF-A0A7C0ZUZ6-F1
#
_cell.length_a   1.000
_cell.length_b   1.000
_cell.length_c   1.000
_cell.angle_alpha   90.00
_cell.angle_beta   90.00
_cell.angle_gamma   90.00
#
_symmetry.space_group_name_H-M   'P 1'
#
loop_
_entity.id
_entity.type
_entity.pdbx_description
1 polymer ?
#
loop_
_entity_poly.entity_id
_entity_poly.type
_entity_poly.pdbx_seq_one_letter_code
_entity_poly.pdbx_strand_id
1 'polypeptide(L)'
;MIDQRPPISLNQLLAGNLVISRSGDEDLLITGVTSDSRQVVSGNLFVAVSGTITDGHHFIDEAWQRGASVVVLDNRDMFERYKTSLAADQILCLVQNSHRTLAQLAACWYGFPARSLVMIGVTGTNGKTTISYLLEHLLLHAG
;
A
#
# COMPACT_ATOMS: atom_id res chain seq x y z
N MET A 1 -8.83 -11.15 -11.01
CA MET A 1 -8.26 -12.24 -10.17
C MET A 1 -8.19 -11.66 -8.77
N ILE A 2 -9.10 -12.06 -7.88
CA ILE A 2 -9.07 -11.57 -6.48
C ILE A 2 -7.91 -12.30 -5.82
N ASP A 3 -6.91 -11.55 -5.35
CA ASP A 3 -5.74 -12.06 -4.62
C ASP A 3 -6.24 -12.78 -3.35
N GLN A 4 -6.41 -14.11 -3.39
CA GLN A 4 -6.92 -14.91 -2.27
C GLN A 4 -5.81 -15.21 -1.25
N ARG A 5 -5.13 -14.17 -0.77
CA ARG A 5 -4.18 -14.33 0.34
C ARG A 5 -4.92 -14.46 1.68
N PRO A 6 -4.35 -15.23 2.63
CA PRO A 6 -4.87 -15.23 3.98
C PRO A 6 -4.77 -13.82 4.58
N PRO A 7 -5.73 -13.42 5.44
CA PRO A 7 -5.64 -12.15 6.14
C PRO A 7 -4.35 -12.04 6.97
N ILE A 8 -3.78 -10.84 7.03
CA ILE A 8 -2.55 -10.55 7.78
C ILE A 8 -2.91 -9.55 8.89
N SER A 9 -2.35 -9.71 10.09
CA SER A 9 -2.59 -8.73 11.17
C SER A 9 -2.01 -7.36 10.80
N LEU A 10 -2.68 -6.31 11.24
CA LEU A 10 -2.24 -4.94 11.02
C LEU A 10 -0.84 -4.70 11.61
N ASN A 11 -0.56 -5.24 12.80
CA ASN A 11 0.76 -5.16 13.40
C ASN A 11 1.86 -5.75 12.50
N GLN A 12 1.62 -6.92 11.90
CA GLN A 12 2.56 -7.54 10.98
C GLN A 12 2.75 -6.71 9.70
N LEU A 13 1.69 -6.09 9.17
CA LEU A 13 1.80 -5.21 8.00
C LEU A 13 2.55 -3.92 8.30
N LEU A 14 2.37 -3.37 9.50
CA LEU A 14 3.03 -2.15 9.94
C LEU A 14 4.44 -2.39 10.51
N ALA A 15 4.85 -3.64 10.73
CA ALA A 15 6.17 -4.00 11.22
C ALA A 15 7.26 -3.51 10.25
N GLY A 16 8.00 -2.47 10.65
CA GLY A 16 9.05 -1.82 9.84
C GLY A 16 8.60 -0.57 9.08
N ASN A 17 7.33 -0.16 9.22
CA ASN A 17 6.81 1.09 8.65
C ASN A 17 6.93 2.23 9.69
N LEU A 18 7.25 3.44 9.22
CA LEU A 18 7.38 4.64 10.04
C LEU A 18 6.00 5.23 10.37
N VAL A 19 5.22 4.50 11.18
CA VAL A 19 3.96 4.97 11.74
C VAL A 19 4.25 6.00 12.81
N ILE A 20 3.74 7.21 12.61
CA ILE A 20 3.90 8.33 13.54
C ILE A 20 2.84 8.26 14.65
N SER A 21 1.60 7.92 14.28
CA SER A 21 0.46 7.89 15.20
C SER A 21 -0.65 6.98 14.65
N ARG A 22 -1.43 6.39 15.55
CA ARG A 22 -2.57 5.51 15.21
C ARG A 22 -3.69 5.57 16.26
N SER A 23 -4.89 5.20 15.85
CA SER A 23 -6.07 5.04 16.72
C SER A 23 -6.69 3.64 16.55
N GLY A 24 -6.60 2.77 17.56
CA GLY A 24 -7.30 1.48 17.56
C GLY A 24 -6.43 0.26 17.86
N ASP A 25 -6.99 -0.93 17.62
CA ASP A 25 -6.43 -2.26 17.94
C ASP A 25 -5.41 -2.75 16.90
N GLU A 26 -4.29 -3.33 17.36
CA GLU A 26 -3.16 -3.75 16.53
C GLU A 26 -3.34 -5.16 15.92
N ASP A 27 -4.23 -5.97 16.49
CA ASP A 27 -4.46 -7.36 16.06
C ASP A 27 -5.57 -7.50 15.00
N LEU A 28 -6.09 -6.36 14.51
CA LEU A 28 -7.06 -6.33 13.42
C LEU A 28 -6.53 -7.06 12.18
N LEU A 29 -7.32 -7.97 11.64
CA LEU A 29 -6.99 -8.71 10.42
C LEU A 29 -7.32 -7.89 9.18
N ILE A 30 -6.32 -7.74 8.31
CA ILE A 30 -6.42 -7.03 7.03
C ILE A 30 -6.56 -8.04 5.90
N THR A 31 -7.55 -7.82 5.04
CA THR A 31 -7.89 -8.73 3.92
C THR A 31 -7.37 -8.24 2.57
N GLY A 32 -6.82 -7.04 2.51
CA GLY A 32 -6.23 -6.48 1.29
C GLY A 32 -5.56 -5.14 1.51
N VAL A 33 -4.67 -4.75 0.60
CA VAL A 33 -4.00 -3.45 0.58
C VAL A 33 -4.24 -2.80 -0.78
N THR A 34 -4.75 -1.56 -0.79
CA THR A 34 -4.97 -0.80 -2.04
C THR A 34 -4.78 0.69 -1.84
N SER A 35 -4.41 1.41 -2.91
CA SER A 35 -4.44 2.88 -2.96
C SER A 35 -5.50 3.40 -3.93
N ASP A 36 -6.33 2.53 -4.49
CA ASP A 36 -7.48 2.88 -5.33
C ASP A 36 -8.76 2.65 -4.53
N SER A 37 -9.44 3.74 -4.15
CA SER A 37 -10.67 3.70 -3.36
C SER A 37 -11.74 2.83 -4.02
N ARG A 38 -11.78 2.79 -5.36
CA ARG A 38 -12.78 2.02 -6.13
C ARG A 38 -12.59 0.50 -5.97
N GLN A 39 -11.41 0.06 -5.58
CA GLN A 39 -11.08 -1.35 -5.31
C GLN A 39 -11.18 -1.73 -3.84
N VAL A 40 -11.53 -0.79 -2.96
CA VAL A 40 -11.75 -1.09 -1.54
C VAL A 40 -12.97 -2.02 -1.40
N VAL A 41 -12.77 -3.05 -0.59
CA VAL A 41 -13.82 -3.93 -0.07
C VAL A 41 -13.67 -4.02 1.46
N SER A 42 -14.69 -4.57 2.12
CA SER A 42 -14.68 -4.77 3.57
C SER A 42 -13.41 -5.49 4.05
N GLY A 43 -12.74 -4.93 5.06
CA GLY A 43 -11.51 -5.49 5.64
C GLY A 43 -10.21 -4.98 5.01
N ASN A 44 -10.28 -4.21 3.93
CA ASN A 44 -9.08 -3.68 3.28
C ASN A 44 -8.45 -2.52 4.07
N LEU A 45 -7.14 -2.38 3.88
CA LEU A 45 -6.36 -1.20 4.20
C LEU A 45 -6.25 -0.33 2.94
N PHE A 46 -6.67 0.93 3.06
CA PHE A 46 -6.54 1.95 2.04
C PHE A 46 -5.35 2.88 2.35
N VAL A 47 -4.50 3.16 1.36
CA VAL A 47 -3.41 4.15 1.49
C VAL A 47 -3.75 5.39 0.66
N ALA A 48 -3.98 6.51 1.35
CA ALA A 48 -4.20 7.82 0.73
C ALA A 48 -2.86 8.38 0.25
N VAL A 49 -2.58 8.21 -1.03
CA VAL A 49 -1.33 8.67 -1.66
C VAL A 49 -1.57 9.95 -2.46
N SER A 50 -0.81 11.01 -2.17
CA SER A 50 -0.84 12.21 -3.01
C SER A 50 -0.20 11.93 -4.37
N GLY A 51 -1.00 11.97 -5.44
CA GLY A 51 -0.56 11.80 -6.82
C GLY A 51 -0.29 13.12 -7.53
N THR A 52 0.27 13.03 -8.74
CA THR A 52 0.51 14.19 -9.62
C THR A 52 -0.75 14.71 -10.30
N ILE A 53 -1.73 13.83 -10.56
CA ILE A 53 -3.00 14.16 -11.23
C ILE A 53 -4.13 14.35 -10.21
N THR A 54 -4.13 13.56 -9.13
CA THR A 54 -5.18 13.60 -8.11
C THR A 54 -4.60 13.26 -6.75
N ASP A 55 -5.09 13.94 -5.71
CA ASP A 55 -4.73 13.66 -4.33
C ASP A 55 -5.58 12.53 -3.76
N GLY A 56 -4.93 11.42 -3.36
CA GLY A 56 -5.60 10.24 -2.80
C GLY A 56 -6.39 10.51 -1.52
N HIS A 57 -6.04 11.58 -0.81
CA HIS A 57 -6.73 12.00 0.41
C HIS A 57 -8.19 12.40 0.18
N HIS A 58 -8.55 12.85 -1.03
CA HIS A 58 -9.93 13.18 -1.37
C HIS A 58 -10.86 11.96 -1.40
N PHE A 59 -10.31 10.75 -1.42
CA PHE A 59 -11.07 9.50 -1.50
C PHE A 59 -11.17 8.73 -0.19
N ILE A 60 -10.74 9.32 0.93
CA ILE A 60 -10.83 8.69 2.26
C ILE A 60 -12.28 8.39 2.63
N ASP A 61 -13.21 9.32 2.39
CA ASP A 61 -14.63 9.11 2.67
C ASP A 61 -15.21 7.95 1.84
N GLU A 62 -14.82 7.86 0.57
CA GLU A 62 -15.24 6.74 -0.30
C GLU A 62 -14.67 5.42 0.19
N ALA A 63 -13.39 5.38 0.60
CA ALA A 63 -12.77 4.19 1.16
C ALA A 63 -13.50 3.70 2.42
N TRP A 64 -13.86 4.62 3.33
CA TRP A 64 -14.66 4.28 4.49
C TRP A 64 -16.04 3.74 4.13
N GLN A 65 -16.75 4.38 3.20
CA GLN A 65 -18.07 3.93 2.75
C GLN A 65 -18.04 2.53 2.11
N ARG A 66 -16.92 2.16 1.47
CA ARG A 66 -16.71 0.83 0.88
C ARG A 66 -16.24 -0.24 1.88
N GLY A 67 -15.99 0.15 3.12
CA GLY A 67 -15.64 -0.76 4.20
C GLY A 67 -14.13 -0.94 4.42
N ALA A 68 -13.30 0.04 4.06
CA ALA A 68 -11.93 0.05 4.55
C ALA A 68 -11.96 -0.05 6.10
N SER A 69 -11.17 -0.95 6.66
CA SER A 69 -11.00 -1.04 8.12
C SER A 69 -9.84 -0.19 8.59
N VAL A 70 -8.89 0.12 7.68
CA VAL A 70 -7.73 0.94 7.97
C VAL A 70 -7.52 1.96 6.85
N VAL A 71 -7.23 3.21 7.22
CA VAL A 71 -6.73 4.24 6.30
C VAL A 71 -5.35 4.70 6.76
N VAL A 72 -4.41 4.72 5.84
CA VAL A 72 -3.06 5.24 6.02
C VAL A 72 -2.93 6.55 5.24
N LEU A 73 -2.41 7.59 5.87
CA LEU A 73 -2.20 8.90 5.24
C LEU A 73 -0.97 9.62 5.82
N ASP A 74 -0.46 10.63 5.12
CA ASP A 74 0.72 11.41 5.51
C ASP A 74 0.43 12.90 5.75
N ASN A 75 -0.85 13.29 5.78
CA ASN A 75 -1.29 14.64 6.10
C ASN A 75 -1.79 14.78 7.56
N ARG A 76 -1.04 15.50 8.39
CA ARG A 76 -1.37 15.68 9.82
C ARG A 76 -2.69 16.41 10.06
N ASP A 77 -3.02 17.44 9.29
CA ASP A 77 -4.26 18.20 9.51
C ASP A 77 -5.48 17.34 9.20
N MET A 78 -5.41 16.53 8.15
CA MET A 78 -6.45 15.54 7.83
C MET A 78 -6.51 14.43 8.86
N PHE A 79 -5.37 13.98 9.40
CA PHE A 79 -5.35 13.01 10.49
C PHE A 79 -6.15 13.49 11.69
N GLU A 80 -5.88 14.70 12.19
CA GLU A 80 -6.60 15.24 13.35
C GLU A 80 -8.09 15.45 13.07
N ARG A 81 -8.45 15.87 11.84
CA ARG A 81 -9.85 15.99 11.42
C ARG A 81 -10.58 14.64 11.50
N TYR A 82 -10.05 13.61 10.84
CA TYR A 82 -10.72 12.30 10.76
C TYR A 82 -10.71 11.55 12.09
N LYS A 83 -9.64 11.69 12.88
CA LYS A 83 -9.50 11.01 14.17
C LYS A 83 -10.68 11.25 15.13
N THR A 84 -11.31 12.42 15.05
CA THR A 84 -12.47 12.77 15.90
C THR A 84 -13.79 12.11 15.50
N SER A 85 -13.88 11.56 14.29
CA SER A 85 -15.11 11.03 13.70
C SER A 85 -15.00 9.56 13.27
N LEU A 86 -13.99 8.83 13.75
CA LEU A 86 -13.81 7.41 13.42
C LEU A 86 -14.90 6.55 14.08
N ALA A 87 -15.42 5.59 13.33
CA ALA A 87 -16.20 4.50 13.90
C ALA A 87 -15.31 3.57 14.74
N ALA A 88 -15.92 2.80 15.65
CA ALA A 88 -15.20 1.94 16.60
C ALA A 88 -14.33 0.85 15.93
N ASP A 89 -14.68 0.46 14.71
CA ASP A 89 -14.03 -0.56 13.89
C ASP A 89 -13.09 0.01 12.82
N GLN A 90 -12.87 1.33 12.82
CA GLN A 90 -11.99 2.02 11.87
C GLN A 90 -10.70 2.48 12.52
N ILE A 91 -9.58 2.24 11.82
CA ILE A 91 -8.26 2.63 12.28
C ILE A 91 -7.65 3.64 11.32
N LEU A 92 -7.21 4.78 11.84
CA LEU A 92 -6.47 5.78 11.09
C LEU A 92 -5.01 5.75 11.48
N CYS A 93 -4.13 5.76 10.49
CA CYS A 93 -2.67 5.73 10.68
C CYS A 93 -2.02 6.93 9.98
N LEU A 94 -1.30 7.74 10.75
CA LEU A 94 -0.44 8.79 10.24
C LEU A 94 0.96 8.23 9.99
N VAL A 95 1.48 8.43 8.79
CA VAL A 95 2.85 8.02 8.40
C VAL A 95 3.65 9.20 7.89
N GLN A 96 4.97 9.05 7.79
CA GLN A 96 5.84 10.10 7.25
C GLN A 96 5.67 10.32 5.73
N ASN A 97 5.36 9.25 4.99
CA ASN A 97 5.25 9.29 3.54
C ASN A 97 4.37 8.13 3.04
N SER A 98 3.24 8.46 2.43
CA SER A 98 2.25 7.47 1.98
C SER A 98 2.75 6.64 0.80
N HIS A 99 3.53 7.21 -0.13
CA HIS A 99 4.14 6.47 -1.25
C HIS A 99 5.08 5.37 -0.77
N ARG A 100 6.01 5.72 0.12
CA ARG A 100 6.96 4.76 0.68
C ARG A 100 6.24 3.70 1.49
N THR A 101 5.25 4.10 2.28
CA THR A 101 4.46 3.17 3.08
C THR A 101 3.68 2.20 2.22
N LEU A 102 3.04 2.67 1.13
CA LEU A 102 2.36 1.79 0.17
C LEU A 102 3.31 0.75 -0.41
N ALA A 103 4.52 1.14 -0.81
CA ALA A 103 5.51 0.21 -1.36
C ALA A 103 5.93 -0.87 -0.34
N GLN A 104 6.11 -0.47 0.93
CA GLN A 104 6.46 -1.41 2.01
C GLN A 104 5.29 -2.34 2.36
N LEU A 105 4.07 -1.80 2.46
CA LEU A 105 2.85 -2.58 2.70
C LEU A 105 2.62 -3.58 1.58
N ALA A 106 2.77 -3.17 0.32
CA ALA A 106 2.67 -4.08 -0.81
C ALA A 106 3.75 -5.16 -0.74
N ALA A 107 5.02 -4.80 -0.48
CA ALA A 107 6.07 -5.79 -0.35
C ALA A 107 5.77 -6.81 0.77
N CYS A 108 5.28 -6.36 1.93
CA CYS A 108 4.90 -7.23 3.04
C CYS A 108 3.70 -8.12 2.68
N TRP A 109 2.62 -7.51 2.16
CA TRP A 109 1.41 -8.20 1.70
C TRP A 109 1.74 -9.29 0.68
N TYR A 110 2.67 -9.00 -0.23
CA TYR A 110 3.12 -9.93 -1.27
C TYR A 110 4.21 -10.93 -0.81
N GLY A 111 4.60 -10.94 0.46
CA GLY A 111 5.59 -11.88 0.98
C GLY A 111 7.03 -11.60 0.54
N PHE A 112 7.36 -10.33 0.28
CA PHE A 112 8.66 -9.85 -0.19
C PHE A 112 9.21 -10.61 -1.41
N PRO A 113 8.50 -10.63 -2.56
CA PRO A 113 8.84 -11.45 -3.72
C PRO A 113 10.23 -11.10 -4.30
N ALA A 114 10.68 -9.85 -4.13
CA ALA A 114 12.01 -9.42 -4.55
C ALA A 114 13.15 -10.19 -3.86
N ARG A 115 12.90 -10.85 -2.71
CA ARG A 115 13.93 -11.63 -1.98
C ARG A 115 14.18 -13.01 -2.60
N SER A 116 13.25 -13.52 -3.41
CA SER A 116 13.36 -14.83 -4.07
C SER A 116 13.63 -14.73 -5.56
N LEU A 117 13.73 -13.52 -6.11
CA LEU A 117 13.93 -13.26 -7.54
C LEU A 117 15.24 -12.52 -7.79
N VAL A 118 15.90 -12.83 -8.90
CA VAL A 118 16.98 -11.99 -9.43
C VAL A 118 16.35 -10.76 -10.08
N MET A 119 16.55 -9.59 -9.48
CA MET A 119 15.99 -8.33 -9.97
C MET A 119 17.04 -7.51 -10.72
N ILE A 120 16.77 -7.24 -12.00
CA ILE A 120 17.63 -6.39 -12.85
C ILE A 120 16.92 -5.07 -13.12
N GLY A 121 17.48 -3.96 -12.62
CA GLY A 121 16.96 -2.62 -12.86
C GLY A 121 17.64 -1.95 -14.05
N VAL A 122 16.87 -1.56 -15.07
CA VAL A 122 17.38 -0.81 -16.24
C VAL A 122 16.88 0.63 -16.16
N THR A 123 17.81 1.59 -16.07
CA THR A 123 17.52 3.03 -16.01
C THR A 123 18.24 3.80 -17.12
N GLY A 124 17.77 5.00 -17.44
CA GLY A 124 18.34 5.86 -18.49
C GLY A 124 17.26 6.60 -19.28
N THR A 125 17.59 7.74 -19.90
CA THR A 125 16.63 8.54 -20.68
C THR A 125 16.12 7.76 -21.89
N ASN A 126 17.01 7.02 -22.57
CA ASN A 126 16.72 6.20 -23.75
C ASN A 126 17.20 4.75 -23.56
N GLY A 127 16.68 3.82 -24.36
CA GLY A 127 17.19 2.45 -24.45
C GLY A 127 16.73 1.48 -23.34
N LYS A 128 16.02 1.93 -22.30
CA LYS A 128 15.51 1.07 -21.21
C LYS A 128 14.78 -0.17 -21.74
N THR A 129 13.77 0.05 -22.59
CA THR A 129 12.96 -1.01 -23.17
C THR A 129 13.80 -1.97 -24.00
N THR A 130 14.65 -1.44 -24.89
CA THR A 130 15.52 -2.26 -25.76
C THR A 130 16.46 -3.14 -24.94
N ILE A 131 17.10 -2.58 -23.91
CA ILE A 131 18.01 -3.32 -23.03
C ILE A 131 17.23 -4.38 -22.24
N SER A 132 16.04 -4.07 -21.73
CA SER A 132 15.19 -5.06 -21.04
C SER A 132 14.86 -6.27 -21.93
N TYR A 133 14.51 -6.05 -23.21
CA TYR A 133 14.24 -7.13 -24.15
C TYR A 133 15.50 -7.94 -24.50
N LEU A 134 16.65 -7.28 -24.68
CA LEU A 134 17.91 -7.98 -24.95
C LEU A 134 18.32 -8.86 -23.77
N LEU A 135 18.18 -8.35 -22.54
CA LEU A 135 18.45 -9.12 -21.31
C LEU A 135 17.51 -10.32 -21.20
N GLU A 136 16.20 -10.13 -21.41
CA GLU A 136 15.22 -11.22 -21.44
C GLU A 136 15.62 -12.30 -22.46
N HIS A 137 15.90 -11.90 -23.70
CA HIS A 137 16.29 -12.83 -24.76
C HIS A 137 17.55 -13.62 -24.40
N LEU A 138 18.59 -12.96 -23.87
CA LEU A 138 19.82 -13.63 -23.46
C LEU A 138 19.56 -14.62 -22.31
N LEU A 139 18.80 -14.23 -21.30
CA LEU A 139 18.51 -15.08 -20.14
C LEU A 139 17.66 -16.31 -20.50
N LEU A 140 16.74 -16.18 -21.45
CA LEU A 140 15.92 -17.31 -21.92
C LEU A 140 16.70 -18.34 -22.75
N HIS A 141 17.79 -17.92 -23.42
CA HIS A 141 18.55 -18.78 -24.35
C HIS A 141 19.92 -19.21 -23.82
N ALA A 142 20.38 -18.67 -22.69
CA ALA A 142 21.65 -19.03 -22.05
C ALA A 142 21.52 -20.19 -21.05
N GLY A 143 20.36 -20.85 -21.00
CA GLY A 143 20.04 -21.99 -20.11
C GLY A 143 20.34 -23.35 -20.71
#